data_AF-A0A1G5GHA2-F1
#
_entry.id   AF-A0A1G5GHA2-F1
#
_cell.length_a   1.000
_cell.length_b   1.000
_cell.length_c   1.000
_cell.angle_alpha   90.00
_cell.angle_beta   90.00
_cell.angle_gamma   90.00
#
_symmetry.space_group_name_H-M   'P 1'
#
loop_
_entity.id
_entity.type
_entity.pdbx_description
1 polymer ?
#
loop_
_entity_poly.entity_id
_entity_poly.type
_entity_poly.pdbx_seq_one_letter_code
_entity_poly.pdbx_strand_id
1 'polypeptide(L)'
;MELTDWTDAELISVREKLHAWRRQREAATWGNKFLNWTGYAGAFAFLTGLTDIFFGGPTAPNVLLIVLGVLACFSWYKGDKQRKKNIGFLEKLDQEMTRRGLKF
;
A
#
# COMPACT_ATOMS: atom_id res chain seq x y z
N MET A 1 -2.55 -22.84 -0.04
CA MET A 1 -3.29 -23.04 -1.29
C MET A 1 -2.32 -22.69 -2.41
N GLU A 2 -1.90 -23.68 -3.18
CA GLU A 2 -0.91 -23.48 -4.23
C GLU A 2 -1.62 -23.09 -5.52
N LEU A 3 -0.99 -22.24 -6.33
CA LEU A 3 -1.56 -21.80 -7.62
C LEU A 3 -1.77 -22.97 -8.60
N THR A 4 -1.08 -24.08 -8.37
CA THR A 4 -1.21 -25.35 -9.09
C THR A 4 -2.59 -25.99 -8.94
N ASP A 5 -3.27 -25.76 -7.82
CA ASP A 5 -4.58 -26.36 -7.52
C ASP A 5 -5.74 -25.63 -8.21
N TRP A 6 -5.47 -24.48 -8.83
CA TRP A 6 -6.48 -23.60 -9.40
C TRP A 6 -6.74 -23.92 -10.87
N THR A 7 -7.98 -23.75 -11.30
CA THR A 7 -8.36 -23.90 -12.71
C THR A 7 -7.85 -22.73 -13.56
N ASP A 8 -7.69 -22.94 -14.86
CA ASP A 8 -7.24 -21.89 -15.78
C ASP A 8 -8.19 -20.69 -15.79
N ALA A 9 -9.51 -20.94 -15.69
CA ALA A 9 -10.52 -19.89 -15.60
C ALA A 9 -10.35 -19.03 -14.34
N GLU A 10 -10.06 -19.65 -13.18
CA GLU A 10 -9.81 -18.93 -11.93
C GLU A 10 -8.55 -18.07 -12.03
N LEU A 11 -7.45 -18.63 -12.56
CA LEU A 11 -6.19 -17.92 -12.77
C LEU A 11 -6.37 -16.69 -13.67
N ILE A 12 -7.05 -16.85 -14.81
CA ILE A 12 -7.33 -15.75 -15.75
C ILE A 12 -8.17 -14.67 -15.06
N SER A 13 -9.26 -15.06 -14.40
CA SER A 13 -10.17 -14.11 -13.76
C SER A 13 -9.49 -13.29 -12.66
N VAL A 14 -8.62 -13.93 -11.86
CA VAL A 14 -7.89 -13.29 -10.76
C VAL A 14 -6.81 -12.38 -11.31
N ARG A 15 -6.09 -12.81 -12.35
CA ARG A 15 -5.11 -11.98 -13.06
C ARG A 15 -5.74 -10.72 -13.62
N GLU A 16 -6.87 -10.83 -14.32
CA GLU A 16 -7.55 -9.67 -14.91
C GLU A 16 -8.00 -8.67 -13.84
N LYS A 17 -8.58 -9.14 -12.74
CA LYS A 17 -8.97 -8.29 -11.60
C LYS A 17 -7.76 -7.59 -10.99
N LEU A 18 -6.64 -8.30 -10.81
CA LEU A 18 -5.41 -7.70 -10.28
C LEU A 18 -4.78 -6.70 -11.25
N HIS A 19 -4.82 -6.96 -12.56
CA HIS A 19 -4.37 -6.01 -13.58
C HIS A 19 -5.25 -4.75 -13.63
N ALA A 20 -6.57 -4.90 -13.53
CA ALA A 20 -7.49 -3.77 -13.45
C ALA A 20 -7.22 -2.94 -12.19
N TRP A 21 -7.06 -3.61 -11.04
CA TRP A 21 -6.65 -2.95 -9.79
C TRP A 21 -5.31 -2.23 -9.94
N ARG A 22 -4.29 -2.86 -10.55
CA ARG A 22 -2.97 -2.27 -10.77
C ARG A 22 -3.06 -1.02 -11.64
N ARG A 23 -3.78 -1.09 -12.77
CA ARG A 23 -4.02 0.08 -13.65
C ARG A 23 -4.71 1.21 -12.90
N GLN A 24 -5.74 0.90 -12.11
CA GLN A 24 -6.44 1.90 -11.31
C GLN A 24 -5.56 2.51 -10.22
N ARG A 25 -4.62 1.73 -9.65
CA ARG A 25 -3.68 2.16 -8.60
C ARG A 25 -2.47 2.93 -9.14
N GLU A 26 -2.06 2.65 -10.37
CA GLU A 26 -0.98 3.36 -11.08
C GLU A 26 -1.49 4.61 -11.81
N ALA A 27 -2.79 4.69 -12.09
CA ALA A 27 -3.41 5.91 -12.59
C ALA A 27 -3.08 7.08 -11.65
N ALA A 28 -2.73 8.23 -12.23
CA ALA A 28 -2.39 9.46 -11.51
C ALA A 28 -3.62 10.13 -10.86
N THR A 29 -4.54 9.35 -10.30
CA THR A 29 -5.76 9.78 -9.66
C THR A 29 -5.45 10.39 -8.29
N TRP A 30 -6.25 11.38 -7.90
CA TRP A 30 -6.11 12.11 -6.64
C TRP A 30 -6.01 11.19 -5.42
N GLY A 31 -6.78 10.08 -5.36
CA GLY A 31 -6.70 9.09 -4.28
C GLY A 31 -5.37 8.33 -4.18
N ASN A 32 -4.68 8.10 -5.30
CA ASN A 32 -3.37 7.44 -5.29
C ASN A 32 -2.26 8.39 -4.81
N LYS A 33 -2.33 9.67 -5.22
CA LYS A 33 -1.47 10.73 -4.68
C LYS A 33 -1.76 11.04 -3.21
N PHE A 34 -3.01 10.96 -2.79
CA PHE A 34 -3.45 11.20 -1.41
C PHE A 34 -2.79 10.25 -0.43
N LEU A 35 -2.65 8.97 -0.75
CA LEU A 35 -1.95 8.02 0.11
C LEU A 35 -0.48 8.39 0.32
N ASN A 36 0.24 8.82 -0.71
CA ASN A 36 1.61 9.31 -0.51
C ASN A 36 1.64 10.61 0.32
N TRP A 37 0.67 11.50 0.10
CA TRP A 37 0.51 12.71 0.90
C TRP A 37 0.27 12.39 2.39
N THR A 38 -0.57 11.42 2.72
CA THR A 38 -0.84 11.07 4.13
C THR A 38 0.40 10.55 4.84
N GLY A 39 1.30 9.85 4.13
CA GLY A 39 2.62 9.48 4.65
C GLY A 39 3.48 10.70 5.01
N TYR A 40 3.59 11.67 4.10
CA TYR A 40 4.35 12.92 4.33
C TYR A 40 3.74 13.77 5.44
N ALA A 41 2.42 13.95 5.43
CA ALA A 41 1.70 14.69 6.47
C ALA A 41 1.85 14.02 7.84
N GLY A 42 1.85 12.69 7.89
CA GLY A 42 2.11 11.91 9.10
C GLY A 42 3.51 12.16 9.66
N ALA A 43 4.53 12.07 8.79
CA ALA A 43 5.92 12.33 9.19
C ALA A 43 6.11 13.78 9.66
N PHE A 44 5.48 14.74 8.99
CA PHE A 44 5.48 16.14 9.39
C PHE A 44 4.84 16.32 10.77
N ALA A 45 3.62 15.81 10.99
CA ALA A 45 2.93 15.93 12.29
C ALA A 45 3.73 15.30 13.44
N PHE A 46 4.35 14.14 13.19
CA PHE A 46 5.21 13.48 14.17
C PHE A 46 6.43 14.33 14.54
N LEU A 47 7.14 14.86 13.53
CA LEU A 47 8.32 15.69 13.76
C LEU A 47 7.96 16.99 14.46
N THR A 48 6.89 17.67 14.05
CA THR A 48 6.40 18.90 14.69
C THR A 48 6.04 18.65 16.15
N GLY A 49 5.29 17.58 16.44
CA GLY A 49 4.97 17.23 17.82
C GLY A 49 6.21 16.95 18.67
N LEU A 50 7.23 16.28 18.13
CA LEU A 50 8.49 16.06 18.83
C LEU A 50 9.28 17.35 19.08
N THR A 51 9.42 18.21 18.07
CA THR A 51 10.12 19.49 18.21
C THR A 51 9.43 20.38 19.23
N ASP A 52 8.10 20.43 19.22
CA ASP A 52 7.33 21.26 20.14
C ASP A 52 7.43 20.75 21.57
N ILE A 53 7.51 19.43 21.79
CA ILE A 53 7.82 18.87 23.13
C ILE A 53 9.25 19.23 23.55
N PHE A 54 10.21 19.16 22.63
CA PHE A 54 11.61 19.41 22.94
C PHE A 54 11.88 20.87 23.32
N PHE A 55 11.27 21.84 22.62
CA PHE A 55 11.47 23.27 22.86
C PHE A 55 10.45 23.90 23.82
N GLY A 56 9.21 23.39 23.84
CA GLY A 56 8.09 23.98 24.59
C GLY A 56 7.56 23.12 25.74
N GLY A 57 8.10 21.92 25.94
CA GLY A 57 7.65 20.97 26.95
C GLY A 57 6.44 20.13 26.51
N PRO A 58 6.13 19.04 27.25
CA PRO A 58 5.05 18.14 26.90
C PRO A 58 3.68 18.78 27.12
N THR A 59 2.91 18.88 26.04
CA THR A 59 1.51 19.32 26.08
C THR A 59 0.61 18.30 25.39
N ALA A 60 -0.66 18.22 25.82
CA ALA A 60 -1.65 17.35 25.22
C ALA A 60 -1.74 17.44 23.67
N PRO A 61 -1.75 18.63 23.04
CA PRO A 61 -1.78 18.72 21.57
C PRO A 61 -0.53 18.14 20.91
N ASN A 62 0.65 18.33 21.48
CA ASN A 62 1.90 17.83 20.89
C ASN A 62 1.96 16.30 20.94
N VAL A 63 1.49 15.70 22.05
CA VAL A 63 1.36 14.25 22.17
C VAL A 63 0.34 13.70 21.16
N LEU A 64 -0.79 14.41 20.97
CA LEU A 64 -1.78 14.02 19.98
C LEU A 64 -1.22 14.05 18.54
N LEU A 65 -0.44 15.08 18.20
CA LEU A 65 0.22 15.19 16.89
C LEU A 65 1.17 14.02 16.62
N ILE A 66 1.95 13.61 17.64
CA ILE A 66 2.83 12.45 17.56
C ILE A 66 2.02 11.18 17.27
N VAL A 67 0.95 10.92 18.03
CA VAL A 67 0.12 9.72 17.85
C VAL A 67 -0.52 9.69 16.46
N LEU A 68 -1.10 10.80 16.02
CA LEU A 68 -1.70 10.91 14.68
C LEU A 68 -0.66 10.73 13.57
N GLY A 69 0.53 11.30 13.75
CA GLY A 69 1.66 11.14 12.84
C GLY A 69 2.07 9.67 12.69
N VAL A 70 2.23 8.96 13.81
CA VAL A 70 2.55 7.52 13.83
C VAL A 70 1.46 6.71 13.13
N LEU A 71 0.18 6.95 13.42
CA LEU A 71 -0.94 6.23 12.80
C LEU A 71 -1.02 6.46 11.29
N ALA A 72 -0.77 7.69 10.83
CA ALA A 72 -0.76 8.05 9.42
C ALA A 72 0.39 7.35 8.68
N CYS A 73 1.61 7.40 9.24
CA CYS A 73 2.77 6.69 8.70
C CYS A 73 2.56 5.17 8.68
N PHE A 74 2.00 4.60 9.75
CA PHE A 74 1.71 3.17 9.82
C PHE A 74 0.67 2.73 8.78
N SER A 75 -0.39 3.52 8.60
CA SER A 75 -1.43 3.27 7.60
C SER A 75 -0.85 3.30 6.19
N TRP A 76 0.01 4.28 5.89
CA TRP A 76 0.73 4.34 4.63
C TRP A 76 1.64 3.13 4.43
N TYR A 77 2.46 2.78 5.42
CA TYR A 77 3.36 1.63 5.37
C TYR A 77 2.61 0.31 5.13
N LYS A 78 1.50 0.08 5.84
CA LYS A 78 0.67 -1.11 5.65
C LYS A 78 0.08 -1.15 4.23
N GLY A 79 -0.36 0.00 3.71
CA GLY A 79 -0.84 0.14 2.33
C GLY A 79 0.24 -0.18 1.29
N ASP A 80 1.46 0.34 1.46
CA ASP A 80 2.58 0.05 0.57
C ASP A 80 3.01 -1.42 0.64
N LYS A 81 3.06 -2.00 1.84
CA LYS A 81 3.37 -3.42 2.03
C LYS A 81 2.34 -4.33 1.35
N GLN A 82 1.06 -4.01 1.48
CA GLN A 82 0.00 -4.76 0.78
C GLN A 82 0.12 -4.60 -0.73
N ARG A 83 0.45 -3.40 -1.23
CA ARG A 83 0.69 -3.16 -2.66
C ARG A 83 1.83 -4.05 -3.18
N LYS A 84 2.96 -4.09 -2.48
CA LYS A 84 4.11 -4.93 -2.84
C LYS A 84 3.75 -6.41 -2.87
N LYS A 85 3.00 -6.90 -1.88
CA LYS A 85 2.49 -8.28 -1.86
C LYS A 85 1.61 -8.60 -3.07
N ASN A 86 0.68 -7.71 -3.42
CA ASN A 86 -0.22 -7.90 -4.56
C ASN A 86 0.55 -7.93 -5.90
N ILE A 87 1.56 -7.07 -6.07
CA ILE A 87 2.41 -7.08 -7.27
C ILE A 87 3.23 -8.38 -7.36
N GLY A 88 3.85 -8.83 -6.26
CA GLY A 88 4.57 -10.10 -6.26
C GLY A 88 3.65 -11.31 -6.46
N PHE A 89 2.39 -11.24 -6.03
CA PHE A 89 1.40 -12.27 -6.33
C PHE A 89 1.01 -12.27 -7.82
N LEU A 90 0.89 -11.10 -8.45
CA LEU A 90 0.66 -10.98 -9.89
C LEU A 90 1.78 -11.63 -10.70
N GLU A 91 3.03 -11.41 -10.32
CA GLU A 91 4.20 -12.02 -10.97
C GLU A 91 4.17 -13.55 -10.88
N LYS A 92 3.78 -14.10 -9.72
CA LYS A 92 3.57 -15.55 -9.56
C LYS A 92 2.44 -16.08 -10.44
N LEU A 93 1.35 -15.33 -10.59
CA LEU A 93 0.26 -15.69 -11.50
C LEU A 93 0.73 -15.71 -12.96
N ASP A 94 1.45 -14.67 -13.39
CA ASP A 94 2.01 -14.58 -14.75
C ASP A 94 2.96 -15.74 -15.05
N GLN A 95 3.81 -16.13 -14.09
CA GLN A 95 4.71 -17.26 -14.21
C GLN A 95 3.95 -18.59 -14.34
N GLU A 96 2.93 -18.80 -13.52
CA GLU A 96 2.12 -20.03 -13.55
C GLU A 96 1.31 -20.14 -14.84
N MET A 97 0.75 -19.05 -15.35
CA MET A 97 0.01 -19.05 -16.62
C MET A 97 0.93 -19.31 -17.81
N THR A 98 2.14 -18.75 -17.79
CA THR A 98 3.18 -19.03 -18.79
C THR A 98 3.59 -20.50 -18.76
N ARG A 99 3.74 -21.10 -17.57
CA ARG A 99 4.03 -22.54 -17.39
C ARG A 99 2.97 -23.42 -18.04
N ARG A 100 1.69 -22.99 -18.01
CA ARG A 100 0.56 -23.68 -18.64
C ARG A 100 0.43 -23.41 -20.15
N GLY A 101 1.30 -22.60 -20.73
CA GLY A 101 1.28 -22.25 -22.15
C GLY A 101 0.19 -21.24 -22.52
N LEU A 102 -0.45 -20.60 -21.53
CA LEU A 102 -1.44 -19.56 -21.76
C LEU A 102 -0.72 -18.25 -22.08
N LYS A 103 -0.96 -17.68 -23.27
CA LYS A 103 -0.42 -16.37 -23.70
C LYS A 103 -1.44 -15.26 -23.47
N PHE A 104 -0.99 -14.13 -22.92
CA PHE A 104 -1.78 -12.91 -22.71
C PHE A 104 -0.99 -11.66 -23.08
#